data_AF-A0A927Z5Y0-F1
#
_entry.id   AF-A0A927Z5Y0-F1
#
_cell.length_a   1.000
_cell.length_b   1.000
_cell.length_c   1.000
_cell.angle_alpha   90.00
_cell.angle_beta   90.00
_cell.angle_gamma   90.00
#
_symmetry.space_group_name_H-M   'P 1'
#
loop_
_entity.id
_entity.type
_entity.pdbx_description
1 polymer ?
#
loop_
_entity_poly.entity_id
_entity_poly.type
_entity_poly.pdbx_seq_one_letter_code
_entity_poly.pdbx_strand_id
1 'polypeptide(L)'
;MAREIVRLKPECIDCLMKHHLNAAPAGTDTKTKLEYMKKLMQIVVDAGLEDSSPTLSPAISRLQREMFGTELYDYTEIKKYFNSLMMEKAPEIEKDILTANDPLKLAVQYAMTGNYIDFGAVENVNEVDLNKYLERAKEIPVKEAEYEAFKADIRKAQKLVFLTDNCGEIVMDKLLIKELKRQNPSIDLTVIVRGEDVSNDATLIDAEQIGLTDMVKVIGNGSGIAGTSMKDISEETLNLMKEADVLIAKGQGNFETLQMCGLNIYYLFMCKCMMFANRFRVPQFTGMLINDKNC
;
A
#
# COMPACT_ATOMS: atom_id res chain seq x y z
N MET A 1 6.09 -6.26 -22.72
CA MET A 1 5.39 -4.96 -22.71
C MET A 1 6.45 -3.88 -22.62
N ALA A 2 6.27 -2.71 -23.22
CA ALA A 2 7.25 -1.64 -23.06
C ALA A 2 7.28 -1.22 -21.57
N ARG A 3 8.48 -1.12 -20.99
CA ARG A 3 8.69 -0.65 -19.62
C ARG A 3 8.28 0.83 -19.57
N GLU A 4 7.08 1.11 -19.10
CA GLU A 4 6.56 2.47 -18.95
C GLU A 4 6.36 2.76 -17.47
N ILE A 5 6.95 3.85 -17.00
CA ILE A 5 6.71 4.37 -15.64
C ILE A 5 5.27 4.88 -15.58
N VAL A 6 4.49 4.46 -14.58
CA VAL A 6 3.15 5.02 -14.34
C VAL A 6 3.30 6.48 -13.93
N ARG A 7 2.83 7.35 -14.82
CA ARG A 7 2.57 8.76 -14.57
C ARG A 7 1.08 9.01 -14.52
N LEU A 8 0.69 10.22 -14.14
CA LEU A 8 -0.70 10.65 -14.18
C LEU A 8 -1.30 10.44 -15.58
N LYS A 9 -2.28 9.55 -15.71
CA LYS A 9 -3.01 9.27 -16.96
C LYS A 9 -4.39 9.94 -16.95
N PRO A 10 -5.05 10.13 -18.10
CA PRO A 10 -6.42 10.68 -18.13
C PRO A 10 -7.41 9.93 -17.24
N GLU A 11 -7.28 8.61 -17.14
CA GLU A 11 -8.09 7.76 -16.25
C GLU A 11 -7.83 8.07 -14.77
N CYS A 12 -6.61 8.47 -14.39
CA CYS A 12 -6.28 8.90 -13.04
C CYS A 12 -7.00 10.21 -12.70
N ILE A 13 -7.07 11.16 -13.65
CA ILE A 13 -7.77 12.44 -13.46
C ILE A 13 -9.27 12.20 -13.24
N ASP A 14 -9.89 11.37 -14.07
CA ASP A 14 -11.30 11.00 -13.92
C ASP A 14 -11.56 10.32 -12.56
N CYS A 15 -10.69 9.38 -12.16
CA CYS A 15 -10.76 8.71 -10.87
C CYS A 15 -10.66 9.69 -9.70
N LEU A 16 -9.65 10.57 -9.71
CA LEU A 16 -9.44 11.59 -8.68
C LEU A 16 -10.65 12.52 -8.55
N MET A 17 -11.18 13.02 -9.67
CA MET A 17 -12.34 13.93 -9.64
C MET A 17 -13.58 13.24 -9.06
N LYS A 18 -13.86 12.00 -9.48
CA LYS A 18 -15.02 11.24 -8.97
C LYS A 18 -14.86 10.92 -7.49
N HIS A 19 -13.70 10.41 -7.09
CA HIS A 19 -13.40 10.07 -5.69
C HIS A 19 -13.63 11.28 -4.78
N HIS A 20 -13.04 12.42 -5.10
CA HIS A 20 -13.14 13.61 -4.25
C HIS A 20 -14.52 14.28 -4.27
N LEU A 21 -15.27 14.19 -5.38
CA LEU A 21 -16.65 14.64 -5.41
C LEU A 21 -17.54 13.79 -4.47
N ASN A 22 -17.33 12.48 -4.48
CA ASN A 22 -18.07 11.53 -3.65
C ASN A 22 -17.64 11.60 -2.17
N ALA A 23 -16.36 11.89 -1.91
CA ALA A 23 -15.78 12.01 -0.57
C ALA A 23 -15.95 13.42 0.04
N ALA A 24 -16.66 14.34 -0.62
CA ALA A 24 -16.99 15.62 -0.02
C ALA A 24 -17.91 15.40 1.21
N PRO A 25 -17.71 16.12 2.33
CA PRO A 25 -18.45 15.87 3.56
C PRO A 25 -19.97 15.96 3.36
N ALA A 26 -20.69 15.11 4.09
CA ALA A 26 -22.14 15.09 4.06
C ALA A 26 -22.71 16.48 4.42
N GLY A 27 -23.68 16.96 3.64
CA GLY A 27 -24.28 18.28 3.83
C GLY A 27 -23.52 19.45 3.18
N THR A 28 -22.35 19.22 2.55
CA THR A 28 -21.66 20.27 1.79
C THR A 28 -22.54 20.79 0.64
N ASP A 29 -22.74 22.11 0.57
CA ASP A 29 -23.57 22.75 -0.44
C ASP A 29 -22.92 22.75 -1.84
N THR A 30 -23.74 22.93 -2.89
CA THR A 30 -23.29 22.89 -4.29
C THR A 30 -22.21 23.92 -4.62
N LYS A 31 -22.24 25.12 -4.01
CA LYS A 31 -21.25 26.17 -4.28
C LYS A 31 -19.90 25.76 -3.70
N THR A 32 -19.88 25.30 -2.46
CA THR A 32 -18.65 24.82 -1.81
C THR A 32 -18.06 23.60 -2.53
N LYS A 33 -18.90 22.64 -2.95
CA LYS A 33 -18.45 21.51 -3.80
C LYS A 33 -17.84 21.99 -5.11
N LEU A 34 -18.46 22.94 -5.80
CA LEU A 34 -17.94 23.48 -7.05
C LEU A 34 -16.59 24.19 -6.84
N GLU A 35 -16.44 24.97 -5.77
CA GLU A 35 -15.17 25.63 -5.43
C GLU A 35 -14.06 24.61 -5.11
N TYR A 36 -14.39 23.55 -4.35
CA TYR A 36 -13.46 22.47 -4.05
C TYR A 36 -12.98 21.76 -5.31
N MET A 37 -13.91 21.36 -6.20
CA MET A 37 -13.56 20.68 -7.44
C MET A 37 -12.71 21.55 -8.37
N LYS A 38 -12.95 22.87 -8.42
CA LYS A 38 -12.11 23.81 -9.18
C LYS A 38 -10.68 23.89 -8.64
N LYS A 39 -10.53 23.99 -7.32
CA LYS A 39 -9.20 24.01 -6.69
C LYS A 39 -8.47 22.68 -6.83
N LEU A 40 -9.19 21.56 -6.73
CA LEU A 40 -8.64 20.23 -6.98
C LEU A 40 -8.16 20.08 -8.43
N MET A 41 -8.93 20.57 -9.40
CA MET A 41 -8.50 20.59 -10.80
C MET A 41 -7.25 21.45 -11.01
N GLN A 42 -7.09 22.54 -10.26
CA GLN A 42 -5.87 23.35 -10.33
C GLN A 42 -4.64 22.55 -9.89
N ILE A 43 -4.74 21.74 -8.83
CA ILE A 43 -3.65 20.83 -8.39
C ILE A 43 -3.26 19.87 -9.53
N VAL A 44 -4.24 19.34 -10.27
CA VAL A 44 -4.00 18.46 -11.42
C VAL A 44 -3.34 19.21 -12.58
N VAL A 45 -3.74 20.45 -12.84
CA VAL A 45 -3.13 21.31 -13.89
C VAL A 45 -1.67 21.64 -13.55
N ASP A 46 -1.37 21.85 -12.27
CA ASP A 46 -0.03 22.19 -11.80
C ASP A 46 0.90 20.96 -11.66
N ALA A 47 0.37 19.75 -11.81
CA ALA A 47 1.13 18.50 -11.75
C ALA A 47 2.15 18.43 -12.90
N GLY A 48 3.38 18.03 -12.57
CA GLY A 48 4.44 17.81 -13.53
C GLY A 48 4.23 16.54 -14.37
N LEU A 49 4.94 16.45 -15.50
CA LEU A 49 4.89 15.28 -16.38
C LEU A 49 5.37 13.98 -15.71
N GLU A 50 6.22 14.10 -14.69
CA GLU A 50 6.77 12.97 -13.95
C GLU A 50 5.96 12.61 -12.69
N ASP A 51 4.88 13.34 -12.41
CA ASP A 51 4.03 13.10 -11.25
C ASP A 51 3.10 11.91 -11.49
N SER A 52 2.74 11.25 -10.38
CA SER A 52 1.72 10.20 -10.33
C SER A 52 0.59 10.62 -9.40
N SER A 53 -0.54 9.89 -9.42
CA SER A 53 -1.69 10.22 -8.57
C SER A 53 -1.30 10.33 -7.08
N PRO A 54 -0.50 9.40 -6.50
CA PRO A 54 -0.01 9.54 -5.12
C PRO A 54 0.75 10.82 -4.80
N THR A 55 1.55 11.33 -5.72
CA THR A 55 2.39 12.52 -5.47
C THR A 55 1.56 13.79 -5.26
N LEU A 56 0.30 13.78 -5.66
CA LEU A 56 -0.64 14.90 -5.46
C LEU A 56 -1.29 14.88 -4.06
N SER A 57 -1.23 13.76 -3.34
CA SER A 57 -1.90 13.59 -2.04
C SER A 57 -1.60 14.70 -1.03
N PRO A 58 -0.35 15.18 -0.84
CA PRO A 58 -0.10 16.26 0.11
C PRO A 58 -0.86 17.55 -0.20
N ALA A 59 -0.94 17.93 -1.49
CA ALA A 59 -1.65 19.14 -1.91
C ALA A 59 -3.17 18.98 -1.74
N ILE A 60 -3.69 17.80 -2.07
CA ILE A 60 -5.11 17.45 -1.92
C ILE A 60 -5.50 17.44 -0.44
N SER A 61 -4.73 16.81 0.43
CA SER A 61 -5.01 16.76 1.87
C SER A 61 -4.95 18.15 2.51
N ARG A 62 -4.03 19.03 2.08
CA ARG A 62 -4.04 20.44 2.51
C ARG A 62 -5.32 21.16 2.09
N LEU A 63 -5.71 21.02 0.83
CA LEU A 63 -6.94 21.63 0.30
C LEU A 63 -8.19 21.15 1.08
N GLN A 64 -8.27 19.86 1.35
CA GLN A 64 -9.36 19.25 2.14
C GLN A 64 -9.44 19.87 3.53
N ARG A 65 -8.31 19.95 4.26
CA ARG A 65 -8.25 20.56 5.59
C ARG A 65 -8.63 22.04 5.57
N GLU A 66 -8.15 22.79 4.58
CA GLU A 66 -8.44 24.23 4.44
C GLU A 66 -9.92 24.52 4.17
N MET A 67 -10.59 23.66 3.40
CA MET A 67 -11.99 23.89 3.00
C MET A 67 -13.02 23.32 3.96
N PHE A 68 -12.68 22.23 4.63
CA PHE A 68 -13.67 21.44 5.37
C PHE A 68 -13.29 21.21 6.84
N GLY A 69 -12.05 21.46 7.25
CA GLY A 69 -11.58 21.16 8.61
C GLY A 69 -10.85 19.81 8.70
N THR A 70 -10.17 19.61 9.82
CA THR A 70 -9.29 18.45 10.05
C THR A 70 -10.07 17.21 10.47
N GLU A 71 -11.13 17.41 11.25
CA GLU A 71 -11.96 16.36 11.85
C GLU A 71 -12.77 15.56 10.83
N LEU A 72 -13.03 16.11 9.64
CA LEU A 72 -13.80 15.44 8.59
C LEU A 72 -12.99 14.42 7.79
N TYR A 73 -11.67 14.44 7.90
CA TYR A 73 -10.75 13.53 7.21
C TYR A 73 -9.88 12.76 8.19
N ASP A 74 -10.38 12.56 9.41
CA ASP A 74 -9.72 11.76 10.44
C ASP A 74 -10.07 10.28 10.28
N TYR A 75 -9.06 9.47 9.96
CA TYR A 75 -9.19 8.02 9.79
C TYR A 75 -8.89 7.23 11.07
N THR A 76 -8.62 7.89 12.21
CA THR A 76 -8.15 7.24 13.45
C THR A 76 -9.03 6.08 13.90
N GLU A 77 -10.36 6.26 13.94
CA GLU A 77 -11.26 5.20 14.40
C GLU A 77 -11.41 4.08 13.36
N ILE A 78 -11.38 4.41 12.07
CA ILE A 78 -11.36 3.42 10.97
C ILE A 78 -10.09 2.56 11.08
N LYS A 79 -8.93 3.19 11.26
CA LYS A 79 -7.63 2.52 11.43
C LYS A 79 -7.65 1.55 12.60
N LYS A 80 -8.08 2.01 13.79
CA LYS A 80 -8.19 1.17 14.99
C LYS A 80 -9.12 -0.03 14.80
N TYR A 81 -10.26 0.20 14.15
CA TYR A 81 -11.25 -0.84 13.91
C TYR A 81 -10.71 -1.92 12.97
N PHE A 82 -10.16 -1.55 11.80
CA PHE A 82 -9.63 -2.55 10.85
C PHE A 82 -8.37 -3.26 11.37
N ASN A 83 -7.50 -2.57 12.13
CA ASN A 83 -6.40 -3.23 12.84
C ASN A 83 -6.95 -4.30 13.81
N SER A 84 -7.93 -3.96 14.64
CA SER A 84 -8.53 -4.90 15.61
C SER A 84 -9.21 -6.08 14.91
N LEU A 85 -10.04 -5.81 13.90
CA LEU A 85 -10.72 -6.83 13.10
C LEU A 85 -9.74 -7.83 12.48
N MET A 86 -8.64 -7.34 11.91
CA MET A 86 -7.64 -8.21 11.30
C MET A 86 -6.78 -8.95 12.33
N MET A 87 -6.51 -8.35 13.50
CA MET A 87 -5.86 -9.03 14.62
C MET A 87 -6.70 -10.19 15.16
N GLU A 88 -8.03 -10.07 15.20
CA GLU A 88 -8.92 -11.17 15.61
C GLU A 88 -8.83 -12.37 14.65
N LYS A 89 -8.63 -12.12 13.35
CA LYS A 89 -8.49 -13.15 12.32
C LYS A 89 -7.09 -13.74 12.24
N ALA A 90 -6.07 -12.99 12.68
CA ALA A 90 -4.67 -13.35 12.51
C ALA A 90 -4.27 -14.73 13.07
N PRO A 91 -4.76 -15.21 14.24
CA PRO A 91 -4.37 -16.52 14.78
C PRO A 91 -4.76 -17.70 13.88
N GLU A 92 -5.96 -17.65 13.28
CA GLU A 92 -6.43 -18.70 12.36
C GLU A 92 -5.61 -18.67 11.06
N ILE A 93 -5.42 -17.48 10.48
CA ILE A 93 -4.61 -17.28 9.28
C ILE A 93 -3.15 -17.71 9.51
N GLU A 94 -2.57 -17.39 10.67
CA GLU A 94 -1.21 -17.82 11.02
C GLU A 94 -1.11 -19.35 11.12
N LYS A 95 -2.12 -20.02 11.67
CA LYS A 95 -2.18 -21.49 11.70
C LYS A 95 -2.25 -22.07 10.29
N ASP A 96 -3.05 -21.49 9.41
CA ASP A 96 -3.15 -21.92 8.01
C ASP A 96 -1.82 -21.76 7.27
N ILE A 97 -1.14 -20.62 7.45
CA ILE A 97 0.21 -20.38 6.92
C ILE A 97 1.18 -21.45 7.40
N LEU A 98 1.25 -21.72 8.71
CA LEU A 98 2.21 -22.67 9.30
C LEU A 98 1.98 -24.12 8.88
N THR A 99 0.76 -24.49 8.50
CA THR A 99 0.39 -25.85 8.11
C THR A 99 0.30 -26.05 6.60
N ALA A 100 0.48 -24.99 5.81
CA ALA A 100 0.48 -25.07 4.36
C ALA A 100 1.70 -25.82 3.82
N ASN A 101 1.56 -26.40 2.63
CA ASN A 101 2.66 -27.03 1.91
C ASN A 101 3.79 -26.03 1.57
N ASP A 102 3.42 -24.77 1.34
CA ASP A 102 4.35 -23.66 1.12
C ASP A 102 3.91 -22.46 1.97
N PRO A 103 4.39 -22.36 3.23
CA PRO A 103 3.99 -21.30 4.16
C PRO A 103 4.27 -19.90 3.63
N LEU A 104 5.44 -19.68 3.01
CA LEU A 104 5.81 -18.38 2.46
C LEU A 104 4.86 -17.96 1.32
N LYS A 105 4.50 -18.89 0.43
CA LYS A 105 3.57 -18.59 -0.67
C LYS A 105 2.21 -18.16 -0.13
N LEU A 106 1.69 -18.88 0.87
CA LEU A 106 0.40 -18.57 1.46
C LEU A 106 0.45 -17.24 2.23
N ALA A 107 1.54 -16.95 2.94
CA ALA A 107 1.73 -15.65 3.60
C ALA A 107 1.75 -14.48 2.60
N VAL A 108 2.43 -14.64 1.45
CA VAL A 108 2.42 -13.66 0.35
C VAL A 108 1.00 -13.47 -0.21
N GLN A 109 0.26 -14.56 -0.40
CA GLN A 109 -1.13 -14.50 -0.85
C GLN A 109 -2.01 -13.71 0.12
N TYR A 110 -1.95 -13.99 1.42
CA TYR A 110 -2.69 -13.20 2.42
C TYR A 110 -2.26 -11.73 2.47
N ALA A 111 -0.97 -11.43 2.34
CA ALA A 111 -0.47 -10.05 2.31
C ALA A 111 -1.00 -9.28 1.08
N MET A 112 -1.11 -9.91 -0.09
CA MET A 112 -1.75 -9.30 -1.26
C MET A 112 -3.26 -9.13 -1.09
N THR A 113 -3.93 -10.10 -0.46
CA THR A 113 -5.37 -10.04 -0.18
C THR A 113 -5.73 -8.93 0.80
N GLY A 114 -4.96 -8.77 1.87
CA GLY A 114 -5.18 -7.75 2.90
C GLY A 114 -5.19 -6.32 2.33
N ASN A 115 -4.50 -6.10 1.21
CA ASN A 115 -4.49 -4.83 0.48
C ASN A 115 -5.88 -4.41 -0.04
N TYR A 116 -6.90 -5.27 0.02
CA TYR A 116 -8.30 -4.85 -0.20
C TYR A 116 -8.73 -3.67 0.70
N ILE A 117 -8.20 -3.57 1.92
CA ILE A 117 -8.55 -2.52 2.89
C ILE A 117 -7.87 -1.21 2.46
N ASP A 118 -8.46 -0.51 1.50
CA ASP A 118 -7.94 0.75 0.96
C ASP A 118 -9.10 1.70 0.68
N PHE A 119 -9.24 2.71 1.54
CA PHE A 119 -10.30 3.71 1.45
C PHE A 119 -10.00 4.81 0.43
N GLY A 120 -8.77 4.87 -0.10
CA GLY A 120 -8.38 5.76 -1.18
C GLY A 120 -8.79 5.24 -2.56
N ALA A 121 -8.81 3.91 -2.74
CA ALA A 121 -9.05 3.27 -4.03
C ALA A 121 -10.30 2.37 -4.09
N VAL A 122 -10.90 2.02 -2.95
CA VAL A 122 -12.13 1.19 -2.88
C VAL A 122 -13.28 2.00 -2.28
N GLU A 123 -14.36 2.17 -3.04
CA GLU A 123 -15.49 3.01 -2.62
C GLU A 123 -16.20 2.49 -1.35
N ASN A 124 -16.31 1.16 -1.19
CA ASN A 124 -17.07 0.53 -0.12
C ASN A 124 -16.30 -0.64 0.51
N VAL A 125 -15.25 -0.31 1.27
CA VAL A 125 -14.56 -1.32 2.10
C VAL A 125 -15.53 -1.86 3.15
N ASN A 126 -15.74 -3.17 3.16
CA ASN A 126 -16.68 -3.83 4.05
C ASN A 126 -16.18 -5.24 4.44
N GLU A 127 -16.65 -5.73 5.60
CA GLU A 127 -16.25 -7.03 6.15
C GLU A 127 -16.65 -8.22 5.28
N VAL A 128 -17.80 -8.16 4.60
CA VAL A 128 -18.33 -9.29 3.82
C VAL A 128 -17.40 -9.60 2.65
N ASP A 129 -17.02 -8.57 1.89
CA ASP A 129 -16.09 -8.71 0.79
C ASP A 129 -14.68 -9.04 1.29
N LEU A 130 -14.23 -8.42 2.39
CA LEU A 130 -12.94 -8.74 3.01
C LEU A 130 -12.85 -10.23 3.36
N ASN A 131 -13.85 -10.79 4.03
CA ASN A 131 -13.88 -12.21 4.39
C ASN A 131 -13.86 -13.10 3.16
N LYS A 132 -14.68 -12.77 2.14
CA LYS A 132 -14.70 -13.50 0.86
C LYS A 132 -13.33 -13.51 0.17
N TYR A 133 -12.59 -12.39 0.21
CA TYR A 133 -11.24 -12.34 -0.35
C TYR A 133 -10.25 -13.16 0.48
N LEU A 134 -10.31 -13.08 1.81
CA LEU A 134 -9.44 -13.85 2.72
C LEU A 134 -9.66 -15.37 2.58
N GLU A 135 -10.89 -15.84 2.50
CA GLU A 135 -11.22 -17.26 2.28
C GLU A 135 -10.62 -17.81 0.98
N ARG A 136 -10.48 -16.94 -0.02
CA ARG A 136 -9.97 -17.27 -1.35
C ARG A 136 -8.51 -16.88 -1.56
N ALA A 137 -7.80 -16.43 -0.51
CA ALA A 137 -6.42 -15.95 -0.64
C ALA A 137 -5.51 -17.00 -1.30
N LYS A 138 -5.64 -18.27 -0.91
CA LYS A 138 -4.88 -19.40 -1.50
C LYS A 138 -5.08 -19.61 -3.00
N GLU A 139 -6.17 -19.09 -3.57
CA GLU A 139 -6.48 -19.18 -4.99
C GLU A 139 -5.78 -18.08 -5.82
N ILE A 140 -5.22 -17.05 -5.18
CA ILE A 140 -4.57 -15.95 -5.88
C ILE A 140 -3.36 -16.49 -6.66
N PRO A 141 -3.31 -16.28 -7.99
CA PRO A 141 -2.21 -16.79 -8.79
C PRO A 141 -0.91 -16.05 -8.45
N VAL A 142 0.11 -16.82 -8.07
CA VAL A 142 1.48 -16.31 -7.95
C VAL A 142 2.30 -16.89 -9.09
N LYS A 143 2.89 -16.05 -9.93
CA LYS A 143 3.72 -16.49 -11.05
C LYS A 143 4.95 -17.22 -10.51
N GLU A 144 5.13 -18.48 -10.90
CA GLU A 144 6.19 -19.33 -10.34
C GLU A 144 7.59 -18.73 -10.51
N ALA A 145 7.90 -18.17 -11.69
CA ALA A 145 9.21 -17.56 -11.94
C ALA A 145 9.50 -16.34 -11.04
N GLU A 146 8.49 -15.49 -10.79
CA GLU A 146 8.60 -14.35 -9.87
C GLU A 146 8.76 -14.83 -8.42
N TYR A 147 7.98 -15.85 -8.05
CA TYR A 147 8.01 -16.41 -6.71
C TYR A 147 9.34 -17.09 -6.37
N GLU A 148 9.91 -17.85 -7.31
CA GLU A 148 11.23 -18.47 -7.12
C GLU A 148 12.34 -17.42 -7.04
N ALA A 149 12.27 -16.34 -7.83
CA ALA A 149 13.19 -15.22 -7.73
C ALA A 149 13.08 -14.53 -6.36
N PHE A 150 11.85 -14.25 -5.92
CA PHE A 150 11.56 -13.71 -4.59
C PHE A 150 12.17 -14.58 -3.48
N LYS A 151 11.89 -15.89 -3.50
CA LYS A 151 12.47 -16.84 -2.53
C LYS A 151 13.99 -16.88 -2.55
N ALA A 152 14.61 -16.80 -3.72
CA ALA A 152 16.06 -16.82 -3.84
C ALA A 152 16.70 -15.54 -3.27
N ASP A 153 16.09 -14.39 -3.52
CA ASP A 153 16.54 -13.10 -3.02
C ASP A 153 16.38 -13.02 -1.49
N ILE A 154 15.23 -13.40 -0.94
CA ILE A 154 14.99 -13.41 0.52
C ILE A 154 16.00 -14.29 1.27
N ARG A 155 16.35 -15.47 0.72
CA ARG A 155 17.34 -16.38 1.33
C ARG A 155 18.76 -15.83 1.36
N LYS A 156 19.10 -14.89 0.46
CA LYS A 156 20.45 -14.32 0.32
C LYS A 156 20.59 -12.95 0.96
N ALA A 157 19.49 -12.23 1.11
CA ALA A 157 19.48 -10.87 1.63
C ALA A 157 20.04 -10.81 3.06
N GLN A 158 20.89 -9.83 3.31
CA GLN A 158 21.32 -9.45 4.65
C GLN A 158 20.42 -8.34 5.18
N LYS A 159 20.01 -7.40 4.33
CA LYS A 159 19.14 -6.27 4.66
C LYS A 159 17.86 -6.30 3.83
N LEU A 160 16.72 -6.23 4.51
CA LEU A 160 15.40 -6.11 3.90
C LEU A 160 14.68 -4.86 4.42
N VAL A 161 14.12 -4.09 3.49
CA VAL A 161 13.20 -2.99 3.80
C VAL A 161 11.79 -3.37 3.37
N PHE A 162 10.83 -3.25 4.29
CA PHE A 162 9.42 -3.54 4.04
C PHE A 162 8.61 -2.26 4.15
N LEU A 163 8.09 -1.75 3.03
CA LEU A 163 7.22 -0.58 3.00
C LEU A 163 5.75 -1.01 3.08
N THR A 164 5.05 -0.56 4.10
CA THR A 164 3.62 -0.84 4.30
C THR A 164 2.74 0.06 3.44
N ASP A 165 1.44 -0.23 3.44
CA ASP A 165 0.41 0.57 2.78
C ASP A 165 -0.65 0.95 3.82
N ASN A 166 -1.67 0.11 4.02
CA ASN A 166 -2.86 0.45 4.82
C ASN A 166 -2.89 -0.12 6.24
N CYS A 167 -3.68 0.51 7.12
CA CYS A 167 -4.16 -0.11 8.36
C CYS A 167 -5.01 -1.37 8.04
N GLY A 168 -5.08 -2.30 8.99
CA GLY A 168 -5.72 -3.61 8.82
C GLY A 168 -4.86 -4.55 7.96
N GLU A 169 -4.46 -4.10 6.77
CA GLU A 169 -3.51 -4.81 5.89
C GLU A 169 -2.18 -5.09 6.61
N ILE A 170 -1.68 -4.14 7.39
CA ILE A 170 -0.43 -4.26 8.15
C ILE A 170 -0.39 -5.49 9.09
N VAL A 171 -1.55 -6.03 9.48
CA VAL A 171 -1.63 -7.29 10.26
C VAL A 171 -1.23 -8.49 9.41
N MET A 172 -1.64 -8.55 8.14
CA MET A 172 -1.20 -9.58 7.20
C MET A 172 0.28 -9.41 6.84
N ASP A 173 0.74 -8.17 6.75
CA ASP A 173 2.18 -7.89 6.58
C ASP A 173 3.00 -8.39 7.75
N LYS A 174 2.51 -8.22 8.99
CA LYS A 174 3.15 -8.81 10.18
C LYS A 174 3.28 -10.33 10.06
N LEU A 175 2.27 -11.03 9.55
CA LEU A 175 2.36 -12.49 9.33
C LEU A 175 3.38 -12.85 8.24
N LEU A 176 3.41 -12.09 7.13
CA LEU A 176 4.45 -12.26 6.11
C LEU A 176 5.84 -11.99 6.67
N ILE A 177 6.03 -10.95 7.48
CA ILE A 177 7.30 -10.63 8.13
C ILE A 177 7.74 -11.77 9.07
N LYS A 178 6.83 -12.36 9.85
CA LYS A 178 7.14 -13.56 10.65
C LYS A 178 7.69 -14.69 9.77
N GLU A 179 7.06 -14.93 8.62
CA GLU A 179 7.48 -15.99 7.71
C GLU A 179 8.80 -15.66 7.00
N LEU A 180 9.02 -14.41 6.59
CA LEU A 180 10.31 -13.97 6.04
C LEU A 180 11.46 -14.21 7.02
N LYS A 181 11.26 -13.89 8.33
CA LYS A 181 12.25 -14.17 9.37
C LYS A 181 12.42 -15.67 9.65
N ARG A 182 11.42 -16.52 9.40
CA ARG A 182 11.59 -17.99 9.44
C ARG A 182 12.46 -18.49 8.28
N GLN A 183 12.25 -17.93 7.09
CA GLN A 183 12.98 -18.31 5.88
C GLN A 183 14.43 -17.82 5.90
N ASN A 184 14.70 -16.68 6.52
CA ASN A 184 16.05 -16.14 6.75
C ASN A 184 16.16 -15.54 8.17
N PRO A 185 16.53 -16.35 9.19
CA PRO A 185 16.62 -15.89 10.58
C PRO A 185 17.65 -14.80 10.85
N SER A 186 18.64 -14.63 9.96
CA SER A 186 19.70 -13.62 10.07
C SER A 186 19.38 -12.30 9.37
N ILE A 187 18.23 -12.19 8.69
CA ILE A 187 17.88 -11.00 7.94
C ILE A 187 17.66 -9.81 8.87
N ASP A 188 18.34 -8.70 8.58
CA ASP A 188 18.08 -7.40 9.20
C ASP A 188 16.89 -6.77 8.48
N LEU A 189 15.72 -6.80 9.13
CA LEU A 189 14.45 -6.33 8.56
C LEU A 189 14.02 -5.03 9.23
N THR A 190 13.88 -3.98 8.42
CA THR A 190 13.28 -2.71 8.84
C THR A 190 11.97 -2.49 8.10
N VAL A 191 10.93 -2.12 8.85
CA VAL A 191 9.62 -1.73 8.30
C VAL A 191 9.55 -0.21 8.19
N ILE A 192 9.02 0.27 7.07
CA ILE A 192 8.77 1.68 6.81
C ILE A 192 7.26 1.88 6.69
N VAL A 193 6.70 2.65 7.60
CA VAL A 193 5.30 3.10 7.62
C VAL A 193 5.20 4.55 7.14
N ARG A 194 3.99 5.09 7.02
CA ARG A 194 3.80 6.50 6.64
C ARG A 194 4.26 7.44 7.75
N GLY A 195 4.92 8.54 7.36
CA GLY A 195 5.42 9.56 8.29
C GLY A 195 4.37 10.58 8.74
N GLU A 196 3.28 10.72 7.98
CA GLU A 196 2.14 11.59 8.28
C GLU A 196 0.83 10.84 8.02
N ASP A 197 -0.29 11.35 8.53
CA ASP A 197 -1.60 10.79 8.23
C ASP A 197 -2.02 11.09 6.78
N VAL A 198 -2.19 10.02 6.01
CA VAL A 198 -2.68 10.04 4.63
C VAL A 198 -3.74 8.97 4.49
N SER A 199 -5.01 9.37 4.41
CA SER A 199 -6.13 8.42 4.35
C SER A 199 -6.01 7.36 5.46
N ASN A 200 -6.17 6.08 5.11
CA ASN A 200 -6.04 4.94 6.01
C ASN A 200 -4.64 4.29 5.96
N ASP A 201 -3.61 4.97 5.44
CA ASP A 201 -2.24 4.45 5.43
C ASP A 201 -1.75 4.20 6.86
N ALA A 202 -1.04 3.09 7.05
CA ALA A 202 -0.49 2.71 8.34
C ALA A 202 0.65 3.64 8.74
N THR A 203 0.65 4.02 10.01
CA THR A 203 1.64 4.87 10.69
C THR A 203 2.35 4.09 11.80
N LEU A 204 3.22 4.76 12.55
CA LEU A 204 3.86 4.15 13.73
C LEU A 204 2.83 3.71 14.78
N ILE A 205 1.74 4.48 14.94
CA ILE A 205 0.65 4.15 15.89
C ILE A 205 0.01 2.81 15.52
N ASP A 206 -0.21 2.57 14.23
CA ASP A 206 -0.78 1.32 13.73
C ASP A 206 0.17 0.14 13.97
N ALA A 207 1.46 0.33 13.69
CA ALA A 207 2.49 -0.68 13.90
C ALA A 207 2.65 -1.04 15.38
N GLU A 208 2.56 -0.06 16.29
CA GLU A 208 2.53 -0.27 17.73
C GLU A 208 1.27 -1.02 18.17
N GLN A 209 0.09 -0.60 17.69
CA GLN A 209 -1.19 -1.23 18.03
C GLN A 209 -1.17 -2.72 17.73
N ILE A 210 -0.58 -3.13 16.60
CA ILE A 210 -0.54 -4.54 16.21
C ILE A 210 0.67 -5.29 16.76
N GLY A 211 1.52 -4.65 17.57
CA GLY A 211 2.74 -5.23 18.15
C GLY A 211 3.78 -5.62 17.09
N LEU A 212 3.93 -4.83 16.02
CA LEU A 212 4.95 -5.03 14.99
C LEU A 212 6.30 -4.46 15.45
N THR A 213 6.29 -3.37 16.20
CA THR A 213 7.46 -2.72 16.80
C THR A 213 8.21 -3.62 17.78
N ASP A 214 7.53 -4.59 18.38
CA ASP A 214 8.14 -5.60 19.25
C ASP A 214 8.98 -6.64 18.48
N MET A 215 8.80 -6.74 17.16
CA MET A 215 9.43 -7.78 16.33
C MET A 215 10.59 -7.28 15.47
N VAL A 216 10.49 -6.03 15.00
CA VAL A 216 11.38 -5.43 13.99
C VAL A 216 11.47 -3.92 14.19
N LYS A 217 12.54 -3.29 13.67
CA LYS A 217 12.63 -1.83 13.64
C LYS A 217 11.52 -1.29 12.73
N VAL A 218 10.76 -0.31 13.21
CA VAL A 218 9.74 0.39 12.42
C VAL A 218 10.06 1.88 12.43
N ILE A 219 10.04 2.52 11.25
CA ILE A 219 10.22 3.98 11.11
C ILE A 219 9.17 4.58 10.17
N GLY A 220 8.90 5.88 10.31
CA GLY A 220 8.13 6.62 9.32
C GLY A 220 8.98 6.96 8.09
N ASN A 221 8.35 7.05 6.91
CA ASN A 221 9.01 7.50 5.69
C ASN A 221 9.28 9.02 5.65
N GLY A 222 8.68 9.79 6.57
CA GLY A 222 8.82 11.25 6.66
C GLY A 222 8.01 12.04 5.63
N SER A 223 7.01 11.43 4.99
CA SER A 223 6.24 12.04 3.90
C SER A 223 4.74 11.80 4.03
N GLY A 224 3.94 12.81 3.65
CA GLY A 224 2.48 12.74 3.50
C GLY A 224 1.98 12.32 2.09
N ILE A 225 2.81 11.61 1.32
CA ILE A 225 2.43 11.03 0.02
C ILE A 225 1.76 9.67 0.24
N ALA A 226 0.67 9.36 -0.47
CA ALA A 226 0.01 8.04 -0.46
C ALA A 226 0.82 6.98 -1.24
N GLY A 227 2.08 6.81 -0.85
CA GLY A 227 3.15 6.11 -1.56
C GLY A 227 4.51 6.58 -1.05
N THR A 228 5.59 6.19 -1.72
CA THR A 228 6.95 6.52 -1.28
C THR A 228 7.72 7.16 -2.42
N SER A 229 7.83 8.50 -2.39
CA SER A 229 8.64 9.24 -3.36
C SER A 229 10.08 9.37 -2.85
N MET A 230 11.05 8.92 -3.65
CA MET A 230 12.49 9.03 -3.34
C MET A 230 12.97 10.48 -3.13
N LYS A 231 12.18 11.48 -3.55
CA LYS A 231 12.50 12.91 -3.41
C LYS A 231 11.98 13.53 -2.12
N ASP A 232 10.95 12.92 -1.52
CA ASP A 232 10.14 13.54 -0.45
C ASP A 232 10.25 12.79 0.88
N ILE A 233 10.92 11.63 0.90
CA ILE A 233 11.19 10.88 2.12
C ILE A 233 12.37 11.46 2.91
N SER A 234 12.43 11.13 4.20
CA SER A 234 13.54 11.53 5.06
C SER A 234 14.88 10.94 4.60
N GLU A 235 15.99 11.58 4.97
CA GLU A 235 17.34 11.11 4.66
C GLU A 235 17.62 9.72 5.29
N GLU A 236 17.12 9.45 6.50
CA GLU A 236 17.23 8.14 7.14
C GLU A 236 16.53 7.06 6.30
N THR A 237 15.28 7.31 5.89
CA THR A 237 14.48 6.41 5.05
C THR A 237 15.17 6.16 3.70
N LEU A 238 15.67 7.22 3.06
CA LEU A 238 16.35 7.13 1.77
C LEU A 238 17.61 6.27 1.84
N ASN A 239 18.42 6.43 2.89
CA ASN A 239 19.63 5.65 3.08
C ASN A 239 19.32 4.17 3.36
N LEU A 240 18.33 3.89 4.21
CA LEU A 240 17.88 2.51 4.45
C LEU A 240 17.41 1.81 3.17
N MET A 241 16.64 2.51 2.34
CA MET A 241 16.18 1.96 1.06
C MET A 241 17.33 1.69 0.08
N LYS A 242 18.32 2.58 0.02
CA LYS A 242 19.50 2.42 -0.86
C LYS A 242 20.44 1.30 -0.40
N GLU A 243 20.50 1.04 0.90
CA GLU A 243 21.35 0.00 1.48
C GLU A 243 20.71 -1.40 1.50
N ALA A 244 19.40 -1.50 1.20
CA ALA A 244 18.70 -2.77 1.22
C ALA A 244 19.09 -3.66 0.04
N ASP A 245 19.28 -4.96 0.30
CA ASP A 245 19.48 -5.96 -0.76
C ASP A 245 18.17 -6.25 -1.50
N VAL A 246 17.05 -6.20 -0.74
CA VAL A 246 15.69 -6.46 -1.21
C VAL A 246 14.74 -5.49 -0.53
N LEU A 247 13.82 -4.92 -1.30
CA LEU A 247 12.69 -4.19 -0.78
C LEU A 247 11.40 -4.94 -1.10
N ILE A 248 10.46 -4.90 -0.16
CA ILE A 248 9.08 -5.32 -0.37
C ILE A 248 8.21 -4.08 -0.21
N ALA A 249 7.43 -3.73 -1.23
CA ALA A 249 6.57 -2.56 -1.23
C ALA A 249 5.11 -2.98 -1.38
N LYS A 250 4.30 -2.66 -0.37
CA LYS A 250 2.86 -2.93 -0.38
C LYS A 250 2.10 -1.83 -1.12
N GLY A 251 1.02 -2.19 -1.80
CA GLY A 251 0.09 -1.22 -2.36
C GLY A 251 0.43 -0.63 -3.71
N GLN A 252 -0.61 -0.12 -4.38
CA GLN A 252 -0.48 0.53 -5.68
C GLN A 252 0.25 1.87 -5.58
N GLY A 253 0.05 2.62 -4.50
CA GLY A 253 0.70 3.91 -4.29
C GLY A 253 2.24 3.80 -4.25
N ASN A 254 2.76 2.81 -3.52
CA ASN A 254 4.20 2.52 -3.54
C ASN A 254 4.68 2.02 -4.91
N PHE A 255 3.90 1.20 -5.62
CA PHE A 255 4.24 0.80 -7.00
C PHE A 255 4.37 2.03 -7.93
N GLU A 256 3.38 2.91 -7.93
CA GLU A 256 3.37 4.09 -8.79
C GLU A 256 4.56 5.03 -8.54
N THR A 257 4.98 5.15 -7.28
CA THR A 257 6.03 6.09 -6.84
C THR A 257 7.45 5.53 -6.88
N LEU A 258 7.62 4.20 -6.77
CA LEU A 258 8.93 3.55 -6.70
C LEU A 258 9.34 2.78 -7.96
N GLN A 259 8.43 2.51 -8.89
CA GLN A 259 8.79 1.72 -10.07
C GLN A 259 9.99 2.31 -10.82
N MET A 260 10.89 1.43 -11.26
CA MET A 260 12.08 1.78 -12.02
C MET A 260 13.01 2.78 -11.30
N CYS A 261 12.96 2.89 -9.96
CA CYS A 261 13.87 3.74 -9.20
C CYS A 261 15.29 3.17 -9.06
N GLY A 262 15.55 1.99 -9.62
CA GLY A 262 16.87 1.36 -9.66
C GLY A 262 17.20 0.45 -8.48
N LEU A 263 16.24 0.21 -7.58
CA LEU A 263 16.37 -0.70 -6.44
C LEU A 263 15.73 -2.08 -6.72
N ASN A 264 16.12 -3.11 -5.96
CA ASN A 264 15.53 -4.44 -6.09
C ASN A 264 14.22 -4.54 -5.29
N ILE A 265 13.11 -4.13 -5.92
CA ILE A 265 11.80 -4.05 -5.26
C ILE A 265 10.88 -5.16 -5.73
N TYR A 266 10.24 -5.85 -4.80
CA TYR A 266 9.07 -6.68 -5.02
C TYR A 266 7.81 -5.94 -4.58
N TYR A 267 6.87 -5.78 -5.48
CA TYR A 267 5.58 -5.15 -5.21
C TYR A 267 4.53 -6.21 -4.92
N LEU A 268 3.83 -6.05 -3.80
CA LEU A 268 2.69 -6.87 -3.39
C LEU A 268 1.48 -5.95 -3.26
N PHE A 269 0.55 -6.02 -4.20
CA PHE A 269 -0.65 -5.18 -4.17
C PHE A 269 -1.83 -5.88 -4.84
N MET A 270 -3.02 -5.33 -4.64
CA MET A 270 -4.22 -5.76 -5.34
C MET A 270 -4.54 -4.77 -6.48
N CYS A 271 -4.83 -5.26 -7.69
CA CYS A 271 -5.19 -4.41 -8.83
C CYS A 271 -6.60 -3.82 -8.66
N LYS A 272 -6.75 -2.65 -8.03
CA LYS A 272 -8.07 -2.07 -7.72
C LYS A 272 -8.66 -1.23 -8.84
N CYS A 273 -7.88 -0.77 -9.82
CA CYS A 273 -8.38 0.04 -10.92
C CYS A 273 -8.20 -0.63 -12.29
N MET A 274 -9.06 -0.27 -13.24
CA MET A 274 -9.06 -0.87 -14.58
C MET A 274 -7.78 -0.59 -15.37
N MET A 275 -7.12 0.54 -15.12
CA MET A 275 -5.82 0.84 -15.74
C MET A 275 -4.79 -0.25 -15.40
N PHE A 276 -4.68 -0.61 -14.11
CA PHE A 276 -3.76 -1.65 -13.64
C PHE A 276 -4.21 -3.04 -14.08
N ALA A 277 -5.51 -3.35 -13.96
CA ALA A 277 -6.08 -4.61 -14.44
C ALA A 277 -5.74 -4.86 -15.93
N ASN A 278 -5.89 -3.83 -16.77
CA ASN A 278 -5.55 -3.88 -18.20
C ASN A 278 -4.04 -3.99 -18.42
N ARG A 279 -3.21 -3.21 -17.71
CA ARG A 279 -1.74 -3.28 -17.79
C ARG A 279 -1.23 -4.68 -17.51
N PHE A 280 -1.73 -5.30 -16.45
CA PHE A 280 -1.28 -6.62 -16.01
C PHE A 280 -2.07 -7.78 -16.62
N ARG A 281 -3.12 -7.49 -17.39
CA ARG A 281 -4.01 -8.46 -18.04
C ARG A 281 -4.60 -9.45 -17.06
N VAL A 282 -5.07 -8.93 -15.93
CA VAL A 282 -5.71 -9.68 -14.86
C VAL A 282 -7.07 -9.06 -14.54
N PRO A 283 -8.03 -9.82 -13.99
CA PRO A 283 -9.25 -9.25 -13.45
C PRO A 283 -8.95 -8.19 -12.37
N GLN A 284 -9.85 -7.22 -12.22
CA GLN A 284 -9.84 -6.30 -11.07
C GLN A 284 -9.89 -7.12 -9.77
N PHE A 285 -9.23 -6.61 -8.72
CA PHE A 285 -9.05 -7.26 -7.43
C PHE A 285 -8.16 -8.52 -7.44
N THR A 286 -7.37 -8.73 -8.50
CA THR A 286 -6.32 -9.76 -8.48
C THR A 286 -5.10 -9.26 -7.70
N GLY A 287 -4.62 -10.08 -6.75
CA GLY A 287 -3.35 -9.85 -6.06
C GLY A 287 -2.14 -10.09 -6.98
N MET A 288 -1.13 -9.23 -6.88
CA MET A 288 0.04 -9.22 -7.74
C MET A 288 1.32 -9.31 -6.91
N LEU A 289 2.19 -10.25 -7.27
CA LEU A 289 3.60 -10.28 -6.90
C LEU A 289 4.42 -9.99 -8.15
N ILE A 290 5.15 -8.87 -8.16
CA ILE A 290 5.95 -8.43 -9.31
C ILE A 290 7.29 -7.88 -8.84
N ASN A 291 8.40 -8.29 -9.44
CA ASN A 291 9.68 -7.61 -9.28
C ASN A 291 9.82 -6.44 -10.25
N ASP A 292 10.45 -5.35 -9.79
CA ASP A 292 10.67 -4.12 -10.57
C ASP A 292 11.30 -4.37 -11.96
N LYS A 293 12.18 -5.38 -12.08
CA LYS A 293 12.84 -5.76 -13.34
C LYS A 293 11.87 -6.26 -14.42
N ASN A 294 10.67 -6.68 -14.01
CA ASN A 294 9.64 -7.31 -14.84
C ASN A 294 8.37 -6.45 -14.99
N CYS A 295 8.41 -5.19 -14.52
CA CYS A 295 7.33 -4.19 -14.63
C CYS A 295 7.09 -3.66 -16.06
#